data_AF-A0A6V7J3F2-F1
#
_entry.id   AF-A0A6V7J3F2-F1
#
_cell.length_a   1.000
_cell.length_b   1.000
_cell.length_c   1.000
_cell.angle_alpha   90.00
_cell.angle_beta   90.00
_cell.angle_gamma   90.00
#
_symmetry.space_group_name_H-M   'P 1'
#
loop_
_entity.id
_entity.type
_entity.pdbx_description
1 polymer ?
#
loop_
_entity_poly.entity_id
_entity_poly.type
_entity_poly.pdbx_seq_one_letter_code
_entity_poly.pdbx_strand_id
1 'polypeptide(L)'
;EIRNIELRILDAIDSGLILDKQGKFINIYTIDGLNILGNLIEGNLDSINLNYYGAIEKLYRRLLGMTLDVQDKNLVIPTVLETYTTTLRDPVFYRIIKLITKFFIRYKGNLPVYSVKDLDFTGVVIDDIKVDKLVTYFDKCDYSIRNVLGVNTLREGMMWDIKARKMCLKTKPFTYNIVVKSDKNVKGVVRIFLGPNVDECMVNDRVCLYKKWYDFVELDKFTVD
;
A
#
# COMPACT_ATOMS: atom_id res chain seq x y z
N GLU A 1 6.86 13.80 21.06
CA GLU A 1 5.48 13.59 20.57
C GLU A 1 5.34 12.34 19.72
N ILE A 2 6.00 12.24 18.55
CA ILE A 2 5.92 11.08 17.64
C ILE A 2 6.12 9.74 18.37
N ARG A 3 7.20 9.62 19.16
CA ARG A 3 7.47 8.41 19.96
C ARG A 3 6.31 8.02 20.89
N ASN A 4 5.59 8.98 21.46
CA ASN A 4 4.46 8.69 22.34
C ASN A 4 3.27 8.15 21.54
N ILE A 5 3.03 8.68 20.33
CA ILE A 5 2.00 8.19 19.42
C ILE A 5 2.34 6.77 18.93
N GLU A 6 3.59 6.53 18.53
CA GLU A 6 4.06 5.19 18.16
C GLU A 6 3.80 4.17 19.27
N LEU A 7 4.17 4.52 20.51
CA LEU A 7 3.94 3.65 21.67
C LEU A 7 2.45 3.38 21.91
N ARG A 8 1.59 4.41 21.84
CA ARG A 8 0.13 4.22 21.99
C ARG A 8 -0.46 3.29 20.93
N ILE A 9 -0.01 3.41 19.68
CA ILE A 9 -0.44 2.52 18.60
C ILE A 9 0.06 1.08 18.84
N LEU A 10 1.31 0.92 19.27
CA LEU A 10 1.87 -0.40 19.61
C LEU A 10 1.14 -1.04 20.79
N ASP A 11 0.90 -0.29 21.86
CA ASP A 11 0.18 -0.77 23.05
C ASP A 11 -1.25 -1.19 22.69
N ALA A 12 -1.92 -0.43 21.81
CA ALA A 12 -3.24 -0.80 21.31
C ALA A 12 -3.22 -2.12 20.51
N ILE A 13 -2.22 -2.30 19.64
CA ILE A 13 -2.04 -3.54 18.88
C ILE A 13 -1.74 -4.71 19.83
N ASP A 14 -0.81 -4.53 20.76
CA ASP A 14 -0.33 -5.61 21.63
C ASP A 14 -1.36 -6.05 22.67
N SER A 15 -2.14 -5.11 23.21
CA SER A 15 -3.25 -5.40 24.11
C SER A 15 -4.51 -5.89 23.39
N GLY A 16 -4.64 -5.57 22.10
CA GLY A 16 -5.89 -5.76 21.35
C GLY A 16 -7.00 -4.78 21.74
N LEU A 17 -6.69 -3.74 22.52
CA LEU A 17 -7.66 -2.79 23.04
C LEU A 17 -7.27 -1.35 22.65
N ILE A 18 -8.21 -0.61 22.08
CA ILE A 18 -8.08 0.83 21.82
C ILE A 18 -8.94 1.64 22.78
N LEU A 19 -8.51 2.85 23.09
CA LEU A 19 -9.22 3.79 23.96
C LEU A 19 -10.03 4.79 23.13
N ASP A 20 -11.35 4.78 23.29
CA ASP A 20 -12.21 5.77 22.64
C ASP A 20 -12.18 7.15 23.33
N LYS A 21 -12.91 8.11 22.77
CA LYS A 21 -13.01 9.49 23.32
C LYS A 21 -13.69 9.55 24.68
N GLN A 22 -14.48 8.54 25.03
CA GLN A 22 -15.21 8.42 26.28
C GLN A 22 -14.41 7.66 27.36
N GLY A 23 -13.21 7.18 27.03
CA GLY A 23 -12.36 6.43 27.93
C GLY A 23 -12.70 4.93 28.02
N LYS A 24 -13.51 4.41 27.09
CA LYS A 24 -13.84 2.98 27.02
C LYS A 24 -12.87 2.24 26.10
N PHE A 25 -12.55 1.01 26.51
CA PHE A 25 -11.75 0.09 25.69
C PHE A 25 -12.61 -0.65 24.65
N ILE A 26 -12.12 -0.68 23.41
CA ILE A 26 -12.74 -1.39 22.28
C ILE A 26 -11.78 -2.46 21.78
N ASN A 27 -12.26 -3.68 21.59
CA ASN A 27 -11.48 -4.78 21.05
C ASN A 27 -11.27 -4.61 19.52
N ILE A 28 -10.02 -4.70 19.07
CA ILE A 28 -9.64 -4.59 17.65
C ILE A 28 -9.33 -5.93 16.98
N TYR A 29 -9.44 -7.05 17.69
CA TYR A 29 -9.37 -8.40 17.08
C TYR A 29 -10.77 -8.89 16.72
N THR A 30 -11.42 -8.12 15.85
CA THR A 30 -12.76 -8.37 15.30
C THR A 30 -12.69 -8.28 13.77
N ILE A 31 -13.80 -8.60 13.10
CA ILE A 31 -13.89 -8.53 11.62
C ILE A 31 -13.57 -7.11 11.10
N ASP A 32 -14.01 -6.07 11.82
CA ASP A 32 -13.79 -4.66 11.46
C ASP A 32 -12.48 -4.09 12.03
N GLY A 33 -11.74 -4.88 12.81
CA GLY A 33 -10.58 -4.45 13.56
C GLY A 33 -9.47 -3.80 12.73
N LEU A 34 -9.20 -4.35 11.54
CA LEU A 34 -8.22 -3.78 10.61
C LEU A 34 -8.63 -2.40 10.11
N ASN A 35 -9.93 -2.21 9.82
CA ASN A 35 -10.46 -0.93 9.36
C ASN A 35 -10.34 0.13 10.45
N ILE A 36 -10.69 -0.24 11.68
CA ILE A 36 -10.53 0.61 12.87
C ILE A 36 -9.06 1.01 13.06
N LEU A 37 -8.15 0.04 12.98
CA LEU A 37 -6.71 0.30 13.11
C LEU A 37 -6.18 1.20 11.97
N GLY A 38 -6.65 0.99 10.74
CA GLY A 38 -6.31 1.83 9.59
C GLY A 38 -6.67 3.29 9.81
N ASN A 39 -7.92 3.56 10.20
CA ASN A 39 -8.40 4.90 10.51
C ASN A 39 -7.63 5.56 11.66
N LEU A 40 -7.30 4.78 12.67
CA LEU A 40 -6.51 5.22 13.83
C LEU A 40 -5.09 5.61 13.44
N ILE A 41 -4.39 4.79 12.64
CA ILE A 41 -3.00 5.04 12.20
C ILE A 41 -2.93 6.22 11.22
N GLU A 42 -3.83 6.28 10.24
CA GLU A 42 -3.89 7.39 9.30
C GLU A 42 -4.21 8.71 10.01
N GLY A 43 -5.03 8.64 11.06
CA GLY A 43 -5.56 9.82 11.75
C GLY A 43 -6.55 10.58 10.86
N ASN A 44 -7.44 9.84 10.20
CA ASN A 44 -8.53 10.39 9.40
C ASN A 44 -9.75 10.75 10.28
N LEU A 45 -10.84 11.23 9.67
CA LEU A 45 -12.05 11.66 10.40
C LEU A 45 -12.77 10.50 11.10
N ASP A 46 -12.59 9.27 10.62
CA ASP A 46 -13.17 8.06 11.20
C ASP A 46 -12.29 7.48 12.33
N SER A 47 -11.19 8.17 12.68
CA SER A 47 -10.36 7.80 13.83
C SER A 47 -11.16 7.90 15.13
N ILE A 48 -11.24 6.79 15.85
CA ILE A 48 -11.99 6.64 17.10
C ILE A 48 -11.55 7.67 18.15
N ASN A 49 -10.25 7.98 18.22
CA ASN A 49 -9.72 8.98 19.14
C ASN A 49 -8.50 9.72 18.56
N LEU A 50 -8.76 10.59 17.58
CA LEU A 50 -7.74 11.36 16.88
C LEU A 50 -6.83 12.19 17.80
N ASN A 51 -7.37 12.76 18.90
CA ASN A 51 -6.56 13.55 19.82
C ASN A 51 -5.55 12.70 20.62
N TYR A 52 -5.89 11.43 20.87
CA TYR A 52 -5.04 10.52 21.62
C TYR A 52 -4.02 9.81 20.72
N TYR A 53 -4.46 9.31 19.55
CA TYR A 53 -3.62 8.55 18.63
C TYR A 53 -2.94 9.42 17.55
N GLY A 54 -3.41 10.64 17.34
CA GLY A 54 -2.81 11.58 16.38
C GLY A 54 -2.90 11.12 14.93
N ALA A 55 -2.06 11.72 14.08
CA ALA A 55 -1.91 11.38 12.67
C ALA A 55 -0.41 11.18 12.37
N ILE A 56 0.08 9.96 12.57
CA ILE A 56 1.52 9.69 12.63
C ILE A 56 2.23 9.98 11.30
N GLU A 57 1.59 9.68 10.17
CA GLU A 57 2.15 9.96 8.85
C GLU A 57 2.39 11.46 8.64
N LYS A 58 1.43 12.30 9.03
CA LYS A 58 1.54 13.76 8.93
C LYS A 58 2.71 14.29 9.77
N LEU A 59 2.89 13.72 10.97
CA LEU A 59 4.01 14.08 11.84
C LEU A 59 5.36 13.66 11.26
N TYR A 60 5.47 12.46 10.67
CA TYR A 60 6.69 12.03 9.99
C TYR A 60 7.01 12.91 8.79
N ARG A 61 6.01 13.26 7.97
CA ARG A 61 6.19 14.15 6.81
C ARG A 61 6.67 15.53 7.24
N ARG A 62 6.08 16.12 8.30
CA ARG A 62 6.53 17.41 8.83
C ARG A 62 7.95 17.35 9.38
N LEU A 63 8.29 16.30 10.14
CA LEU A 63 9.62 16.14 10.72
C LEU A 63 10.70 15.94 9.65
N LEU A 64 10.47 15.00 8.73
CA LEU A 64 11.47 14.58 7.75
C LEU A 64 11.48 15.46 6.50
N GLY A 65 10.39 16.18 6.22
CA GLY A 65 10.35 17.20 5.18
C GLY A 65 11.15 18.45 5.54
N MET A 66 11.47 18.64 6.83
CA MET A 66 12.17 19.82 7.35
C MET A 66 11.43 21.12 7.01
N THR A 67 10.10 21.08 7.02
CA THR A 67 9.24 22.23 6.74
C THR A 67 9.52 23.35 7.75
N LEU A 68 9.71 24.57 7.25
CA LEU A 68 9.92 25.74 8.09
C LEU A 68 8.66 26.02 8.92
N ASP A 69 8.84 26.24 10.22
CA ASP A 69 7.74 26.65 11.10
C ASP A 69 7.44 28.12 10.87
N VAL A 70 6.55 28.39 9.90
CA VAL A 70 6.13 29.74 9.54
C VAL A 70 5.00 30.20 10.46
N GLN A 71 5.15 31.39 11.05
CA GLN A 71 4.13 31.99 11.91
C GLN A 71 2.86 32.36 11.11
N ASP A 72 3.04 32.74 9.84
CA ASP A 72 1.93 32.99 8.93
C ASP A 72 1.55 31.70 8.19
N LYS A 73 0.35 31.20 8.47
CA LYS A 73 -0.27 30.04 7.83
C LYS A 73 -0.36 30.15 6.29
N ASN A 74 -0.28 31.36 5.74
CA ASN A 74 -0.35 31.60 4.29
C ASN A 74 1.02 31.59 3.61
N LEU A 75 2.12 31.57 4.37
CA LEU A 75 3.50 31.62 3.86
C LEU A 75 4.23 30.27 3.98
N VAL A 76 3.50 29.16 3.82
CA VAL A 76 4.07 27.82 3.88
C VAL A 76 4.77 27.50 2.55
N ILE A 77 6.05 27.12 2.63
CA ILE A 77 6.79 26.57 1.49
C ILE A 77 6.67 25.05 1.58
N PRO A 78 5.87 24.40 0.72
CA PRO A 78 5.64 22.97 0.82
C PRO A 78 6.88 22.18 0.41
N THR A 79 7.10 21.07 1.09
CA THR A 79 8.19 20.14 0.76
C THR A 79 7.72 19.05 -0.20
N VAL A 80 8.66 18.29 -0.77
CA VAL A 80 8.34 17.14 -1.64
C VAL A 80 7.46 16.12 -0.89
N LEU A 81 7.60 16.01 0.44
CA LEU A 81 6.82 15.10 1.26
C LEU A 81 5.42 15.62 1.63
N GLU A 82 5.06 16.86 1.30
CA GLU A 82 3.77 17.44 1.70
C GLU A 82 2.72 17.42 0.58
N THR A 83 3.11 17.02 -0.63
CA THR A 83 2.19 16.92 -1.77
C THR A 83 2.18 15.52 -2.37
N TYR A 84 0.98 14.97 -2.59
CA TYR A 84 0.81 13.62 -3.12
C TYR A 84 1.41 13.43 -4.52
N THR A 85 1.46 14.49 -5.33
CA THR A 85 2.02 14.45 -6.69
C THR A 85 3.54 14.35 -6.72
N THR A 86 4.22 14.73 -5.63
CA THR A 86 5.69 14.73 -5.57
C THR A 86 6.27 13.77 -4.52
N THR A 87 5.48 13.34 -3.53
CA THR A 87 5.97 12.53 -2.40
C THR A 87 6.64 11.23 -2.81
N LEU A 88 6.23 10.59 -3.91
CA LEU A 88 6.83 9.33 -4.38
C LEU A 88 8.25 9.53 -4.95
N ARG A 89 8.70 10.77 -5.15
CA ARG A 89 10.03 11.09 -5.67
C ARG A 89 11.11 11.05 -4.61
N ASP A 90 10.74 11.19 -3.33
CA ASP A 90 11.68 11.19 -2.22
C ASP A 90 11.82 9.79 -1.61
N PRO A 91 13.03 9.19 -1.56
CA PRO A 91 13.27 7.91 -0.90
C PRO A 91 12.78 7.83 0.55
N VAL A 92 12.73 8.96 1.26
CA VAL A 92 12.26 9.06 2.64
C VAL A 92 10.79 8.66 2.76
N PHE A 93 9.96 8.94 1.75
CA PHE A 93 8.56 8.51 1.73
C PHE A 93 8.45 6.99 1.93
N TYR A 94 9.24 6.20 1.20
CA TYR A 94 9.23 4.74 1.32
C TYR A 94 9.71 4.26 2.69
N ARG A 95 10.60 5.02 3.36
CA ARG A 95 11.01 4.73 4.74
C ARG A 95 9.86 5.00 5.73
N ILE A 96 9.14 6.11 5.56
CA ILE A 96 7.96 6.44 6.37
C ILE A 96 6.89 5.36 6.22
N ILE A 97 6.52 5.04 4.98
CA ILE A 97 5.52 3.99 4.73
C ILE A 97 5.98 2.65 5.30
N LYS A 98 7.25 2.28 5.14
CA LYS A 98 7.79 1.06 5.76
C LYS A 98 7.68 1.05 7.29
N LEU A 99 7.85 2.19 7.97
CA LEU A 99 7.62 2.29 9.41
C LEU A 99 6.14 2.09 9.75
N ILE A 100 5.24 2.74 9.01
CA ILE A 100 3.79 2.61 9.19
C ILE A 100 3.33 1.16 8.95
N THR A 101 3.82 0.52 7.88
CA THR A 101 3.48 -0.87 7.54
C THR A 101 3.85 -1.85 8.66
N LYS A 102 4.87 -1.55 9.48
CA LYS A 102 5.21 -2.42 10.63
C LYS A 102 4.07 -2.55 11.64
N PHE A 103 3.26 -1.51 11.84
CA PHE A 103 2.09 -1.60 12.71
C PHE A 103 1.08 -2.61 12.16
N PHE A 104 0.77 -2.52 10.86
CA PHE A 104 -0.14 -3.46 10.21
C PHE A 104 0.41 -4.89 10.19
N ILE A 105 1.71 -5.08 9.93
CA ILE A 105 2.35 -6.39 9.98
C ILE A 105 2.28 -6.97 11.40
N ARG A 106 2.54 -6.16 12.44
CA ARG A 106 2.44 -6.60 13.84
C ARG A 106 1.01 -7.00 14.21
N TYR A 107 0.03 -6.18 13.83
CA TYR A 107 -1.39 -6.51 14.02
C TYR A 107 -1.79 -7.81 13.30
N LYS A 108 -1.40 -7.98 12.03
CA LYS A 108 -1.63 -9.21 11.27
C LYS A 108 -0.93 -10.42 11.89
N GLY A 109 0.24 -10.23 12.50
CA GLY A 109 0.98 -11.29 13.22
C GLY A 109 0.28 -11.79 14.48
N ASN A 110 -0.62 -10.99 15.06
CA ASN A 110 -1.42 -11.36 16.24
C ASN A 110 -2.76 -12.03 15.88
N LEU A 111 -3.12 -12.07 14.59
CA LEU A 111 -4.31 -12.79 14.13
C LEU A 111 -4.06 -14.30 14.06
N PRO A 112 -5.11 -15.13 14.23
CA PRO A 112 -5.02 -16.56 13.95
C PRO A 112 -4.53 -16.81 12.52
N VAL A 113 -3.61 -17.76 12.38
CA VAL A 113 -3.12 -18.21 11.07
C VAL A 113 -4.21 -19.03 10.38
N TYR A 114 -4.36 -18.87 9.07
CA TYR A 114 -5.25 -19.71 8.28
C TYR A 114 -4.92 -21.19 8.46
N SER A 115 -5.93 -21.98 8.79
CA SER A 115 -5.85 -23.44 8.80
C SER A 115 -5.92 -23.98 7.37
N VAL A 116 -5.54 -25.26 7.20
CA VAL A 116 -5.72 -25.95 5.92
C VAL A 116 -7.17 -25.88 5.44
N LYS A 117 -8.14 -25.98 6.36
CA LYS A 117 -9.57 -25.91 6.03
C LYS A 117 -10.01 -24.52 5.55
N ASP A 118 -9.34 -23.45 6.00
CA ASP A 118 -9.67 -22.09 5.58
C ASP A 118 -9.15 -21.79 4.15
N LEU A 119 -8.12 -22.51 3.72
CA LEU A 119 -7.49 -22.36 2.40
C LEU A 119 -7.91 -23.44 1.40
N ASP A 120 -8.44 -24.57 1.88
CA ASP A 120 -8.83 -25.68 1.03
C ASP A 120 -10.04 -25.31 0.16
N PHE A 121 -9.87 -25.49 -1.15
CA PHE A 121 -10.97 -25.41 -2.10
C PHE A 121 -11.28 -26.82 -2.60
N THR A 122 -11.98 -27.58 -1.76
CA THR A 122 -12.19 -29.03 -1.97
C THR A 122 -12.75 -29.35 -3.36
N GLY A 123 -12.06 -30.24 -4.08
CA GLY A 123 -12.44 -30.69 -5.43
C GLY A 123 -11.97 -29.78 -6.56
N VAL A 124 -11.16 -28.74 -6.28
CA VAL A 124 -10.54 -27.86 -7.28
C VAL A 124 -9.02 -27.92 -7.11
N VAL A 125 -8.30 -28.30 -8.16
CA VAL A 125 -6.84 -28.42 -8.17
C VAL A 125 -6.26 -27.71 -9.37
N ILE A 126 -5.21 -26.91 -9.14
CA ILE A 126 -4.41 -26.32 -10.22
C ILE A 126 -3.43 -27.39 -10.71
N ASP A 127 -3.58 -27.82 -11.95
CA ASP A 127 -2.80 -28.89 -12.57
C ASP A 127 -1.50 -28.37 -13.19
N ASP A 128 -1.57 -27.22 -13.86
CA ASP A 128 -0.43 -26.61 -14.54
C ASP A 128 -0.58 -25.09 -14.66
N ILE A 129 0.54 -24.38 -14.64
CA ILE A 129 0.61 -22.92 -14.83
C ILE A 129 1.74 -22.62 -15.80
N LYS A 130 1.42 -22.02 -16.94
CA LYS A 130 2.40 -21.46 -17.88
C LYS A 130 2.20 -19.97 -18.01
N VAL A 131 3.31 -19.24 -17.97
CA VAL A 131 3.32 -17.78 -18.14
C VAL A 131 4.26 -17.46 -19.29
N ASP A 132 3.83 -16.57 -20.19
CA ASP A 132 4.71 -16.07 -21.24
C ASP A 132 5.93 -15.35 -20.64
N LYS A 133 6.96 -15.18 -21.45
CA LYS A 133 8.17 -14.48 -21.04
C LYS A 133 7.86 -13.03 -20.64
N LEU A 134 8.12 -12.69 -19.37
CA LEU A 134 8.02 -11.33 -18.86
C LEU A 134 9.18 -10.49 -19.39
N VAL A 135 8.88 -9.43 -20.12
CA VAL A 135 9.90 -8.54 -20.71
C VAL A 135 9.56 -7.09 -20.41
N THR A 136 10.45 -6.40 -19.71
CA THR A 136 10.40 -4.96 -19.48
C THR A 136 11.39 -4.24 -20.38
N TYR A 137 11.08 -2.98 -20.71
CA TYR A 137 11.93 -2.11 -21.50
C TYR A 137 11.62 -0.65 -21.19
N PHE A 138 12.54 0.26 -21.54
CA PHE A 138 12.30 1.69 -21.46
C PHE A 138 11.92 2.24 -22.83
N ASP A 139 10.92 3.11 -22.85
CA ASP A 139 10.49 3.80 -24.07
C ASP A 139 10.04 5.24 -23.74
N LYS A 140 9.98 6.10 -24.76
CA LYS A 140 9.64 7.51 -24.63
C LYS A 140 8.16 7.67 -24.25
N CYS A 141 7.92 8.52 -23.26
CA CYS A 141 6.61 9.08 -22.91
C CYS A 141 6.65 10.59 -23.06
N ASP A 142 5.66 11.14 -23.76
CA ASP A 142 5.47 12.58 -23.91
C ASP A 142 4.27 13.03 -23.08
N TYR A 143 4.45 14.08 -22.28
CA TYR A 143 3.41 14.70 -21.46
C TYR A 143 3.24 16.16 -21.85
N SER A 144 2.00 16.59 -22.07
CA SER A 144 1.74 18.01 -22.32
C SER A 144 2.04 18.83 -21.05
N ILE A 145 2.82 19.90 -21.19
CA ILE A 145 3.17 20.83 -20.11
C ILE A 145 2.69 22.26 -20.37
N ARG A 146 1.71 22.42 -21.27
CA ARG A 146 1.17 23.74 -21.66
C ARG A 146 0.71 24.60 -20.47
N ASN A 147 0.22 23.97 -19.40
CA ASN A 147 -0.28 24.66 -18.21
C ASN A 147 0.82 25.30 -17.34
N VAL A 148 2.10 25.03 -17.61
CA VAL A 148 3.22 25.60 -16.85
C VAL A 148 3.52 27.04 -17.28
N LEU A 149 3.08 27.44 -18.46
CA LEU A 149 3.41 28.73 -19.02
C LEU A 149 2.33 29.77 -18.74
N GLY A 150 2.76 30.99 -18.42
CA GLY A 150 1.87 32.14 -18.36
C GLY A 150 1.38 32.50 -19.76
N VAL A 151 0.06 32.64 -19.91
CA VAL A 151 -0.59 33.03 -21.17
C VAL A 151 -1.51 34.21 -20.92
N ASN A 152 -1.64 35.09 -21.91
CA ASN A 152 -2.51 36.27 -21.80
C ASN A 152 -3.99 35.90 -21.97
N THR A 153 -4.28 34.84 -22.73
CA THR A 153 -5.64 34.32 -22.92
C THR A 153 -5.68 32.79 -22.88
N LEU A 154 -6.81 32.24 -22.44
CA LEU A 154 -7.06 30.80 -22.45
C LEU A 154 -6.94 30.21 -23.88
N ARG A 155 -7.41 30.95 -24.88
CA ARG A 155 -7.39 30.52 -26.29
C ARG A 155 -5.96 30.34 -26.79
N GLU A 156 -5.07 31.29 -26.47
CA GLU A 156 -3.65 31.20 -26.80
C GLU A 156 -2.99 29.97 -26.15
N GLY A 157 -3.24 29.75 -24.84
CA GLY A 157 -2.69 28.59 -24.14
C GLY A 157 -3.18 27.24 -24.66
N MET A 158 -4.41 27.15 -25.17
CA MET A 158 -4.91 25.93 -25.80
C MET A 158 -4.22 25.62 -27.15
N MET A 159 -3.68 26.63 -27.82
CA MET A 159 -3.00 26.45 -29.12
C MET A 159 -1.56 25.94 -28.98
N TRP A 160 -0.97 26.01 -27.79
CA TRP A 160 0.41 25.56 -27.57
C TRP A 160 0.51 24.03 -27.43
N ASP A 161 1.31 23.40 -28.30
CA ASP A 161 1.67 21.98 -28.19
C ASP A 161 3.08 21.81 -27.64
N ILE A 162 3.21 21.95 -26.32
CA ILE A 162 4.49 21.82 -25.61
C ILE A 162 4.48 20.56 -24.79
N LYS A 163 5.48 19.70 -25.02
CA LYS A 163 5.61 18.38 -24.39
C LYS A 163 6.94 18.23 -23.67
N ALA A 164 6.88 17.63 -22.48
CA ALA A 164 8.05 17.06 -21.82
C ALA A 164 8.18 15.59 -22.19
N ARG A 165 9.36 15.18 -22.64
CA ARG A 165 9.69 13.79 -22.98
C ARG A 165 10.56 13.16 -21.90
N LYS A 166 10.19 11.96 -21.43
CA LYS A 166 11.02 11.15 -20.54
C LYS A 166 11.02 9.67 -20.95
N MET A 167 11.98 8.90 -20.47
CA MET A 167 11.93 7.44 -20.56
C MET A 167 10.99 6.89 -19.47
N CYS A 168 10.12 5.98 -19.83
CA CYS A 168 9.21 5.26 -18.94
C CYS A 168 9.48 3.76 -19.03
N LEU A 169 9.35 3.08 -17.90
CA LEU A 169 9.28 1.62 -17.86
C LEU A 169 7.98 1.15 -18.53
N LYS A 170 8.09 0.19 -19.45
CA LYS A 170 6.99 -0.51 -20.12
C LYS A 170 7.22 -2.02 -20.04
N THR A 171 6.14 -2.77 -20.26
CA THR A 171 6.14 -4.23 -20.28
C THR A 171 5.50 -4.72 -21.58
N LYS A 172 6.02 -5.80 -22.17
CA LYS A 172 5.33 -6.48 -23.28
C LYS A 172 4.09 -7.20 -22.74
N PRO A 173 2.95 -7.22 -23.45
CA PRO A 173 1.82 -8.04 -23.08
C PRO A 173 2.23 -9.51 -22.92
N PHE A 174 1.63 -10.18 -21.94
CA PHE A 174 1.89 -11.59 -21.61
C PHE A 174 0.60 -12.25 -21.14
N THR A 175 0.48 -13.57 -21.28
CA THR A 175 -0.70 -14.34 -20.88
C THR A 175 -0.36 -15.41 -19.86
N TYR A 176 -1.29 -15.63 -18.92
CA TYR A 176 -1.27 -16.78 -18.01
C TYR A 176 -2.15 -17.90 -18.59
N ASN A 177 -1.60 -19.09 -18.73
CA ASN A 177 -2.35 -20.30 -19.07
C ASN A 177 -2.40 -21.17 -17.80
N ILE A 178 -3.55 -21.19 -17.15
CA ILE A 178 -3.77 -21.91 -15.88
C ILE A 178 -4.72 -23.07 -16.19
N VAL A 179 -4.24 -24.30 -16.04
CA VAL A 179 -5.04 -25.52 -16.20
C VAL A 179 -5.58 -25.91 -14.85
N VAL A 180 -6.90 -25.91 -14.70
CA VAL A 180 -7.59 -26.28 -13.46
C VAL A 180 -8.41 -27.54 -13.70
N LYS A 181 -8.27 -28.50 -12.80
CA LYS A 181 -9.13 -29.68 -12.70
C LYS A 181 -10.13 -29.46 -11.59
N SER A 182 -11.42 -29.67 -11.89
CA SER A 182 -12.49 -29.54 -10.92
C SER A 182 -13.43 -30.73 -10.98
N ASP A 183 -13.76 -31.28 -9.81
CA ASP A 183 -14.73 -32.36 -9.63
C ASP A 183 -16.18 -31.85 -9.63
N LYS A 184 -16.37 -30.53 -9.59
CA LYS A 184 -17.67 -29.87 -9.49
C LYS A 184 -17.71 -28.56 -10.29
N ASN A 185 -18.89 -28.22 -10.81
CA ASN A 185 -19.13 -26.91 -11.41
C ASN A 185 -19.35 -25.90 -10.27
N VAL A 186 -18.36 -25.03 -10.01
CA VAL A 186 -18.35 -24.13 -8.86
C VAL A 186 -17.63 -22.83 -9.19
N LYS A 187 -18.26 -21.72 -8.82
CA LYS A 187 -17.63 -20.40 -8.97
C LYS A 187 -16.38 -20.28 -8.11
N GLY A 188 -15.29 -19.87 -8.74
CA GLY A 188 -14.00 -19.62 -8.10
C GLY A 188 -13.56 -18.17 -8.26
N VAL A 189 -12.66 -17.72 -7.39
CA VAL A 189 -11.93 -16.47 -7.56
C VAL A 189 -10.46 -16.82 -7.75
N VAL A 190 -9.91 -16.46 -8.91
CA VAL A 190 -8.47 -16.58 -9.17
C VAL A 190 -7.81 -15.31 -8.68
N ARG A 191 -6.74 -15.45 -7.89
CA ARG A 191 -5.88 -14.34 -7.44
C ARG A 191 -4.44 -14.64 -7.80
N ILE A 192 -3.78 -13.72 -8.50
CA ILE A 192 -2.40 -13.88 -8.97
C ILE A 192 -1.52 -12.86 -8.24
N PHE A 193 -0.43 -13.35 -7.64
CA PHE A 193 0.52 -12.52 -6.91
C PHE A 193 1.93 -12.65 -7.50
N LEU A 194 2.70 -11.56 -7.49
CA LEU A 194 4.12 -11.51 -7.80
C LEU A 194 4.91 -11.23 -6.52
N GLY A 195 5.83 -12.12 -6.18
CA GLY A 195 6.72 -11.97 -5.03
C GLY A 195 8.18 -12.13 -5.41
N PRO A 196 9.09 -11.90 -4.46
CA PRO A 196 10.51 -12.20 -4.64
C PRO A 196 10.70 -13.70 -4.92
N ASN A 197 11.74 -14.04 -5.70
CA ASN A 197 12.06 -15.44 -5.92
C ASN A 197 12.45 -16.09 -4.58
N VAL A 198 11.80 -17.21 -4.29
CA VAL A 198 11.99 -18.00 -3.07
C VAL A 198 13.29 -18.82 -3.16
N ASP A 199 13.92 -18.94 -4.33
CA ASP A 199 15.16 -19.72 -4.53
C ASP A 199 16.37 -19.22 -3.72
N GLU A 200 16.40 -17.96 -3.27
CA GLU A 200 17.44 -17.47 -2.33
C GLU A 200 17.29 -18.04 -0.92
N CYS A 201 16.18 -18.74 -0.63
CA CYS A 201 15.93 -19.41 0.64
C CYS A 201 16.53 -20.83 0.64
N MET A 202 17.84 -20.92 0.89
CA MET A 202 18.67 -22.14 0.95
C MET A 202 18.18 -23.27 1.91
N VAL A 203 17.02 -23.16 2.56
CA VAL A 203 16.61 -24.05 3.67
C VAL A 203 15.18 -24.63 3.50
N ASN A 204 14.15 -23.82 3.20
CA ASN A 204 12.75 -24.27 3.07
C ASN A 204 11.79 -23.17 2.55
N ASP A 205 11.04 -23.45 1.49
CA ASP A 205 10.05 -22.53 0.90
C ASP A 205 8.98 -22.04 1.88
N ARG A 206 8.53 -22.90 2.80
CA ARG A 206 7.50 -22.55 3.81
C ARG A 206 8.01 -21.51 4.80
N VAL A 207 9.27 -21.63 5.21
CA VAL A 207 9.92 -20.68 6.12
C VAL A 207 10.12 -19.34 5.42
N CYS A 208 10.43 -19.37 4.13
CA CYS A 208 10.58 -18.18 3.31
C CYS A 208 9.24 -17.44 3.16
N LEU A 209 8.18 -18.15 2.77
CA LEU A 209 6.83 -17.58 2.65
C LEU A 209 6.36 -16.98 3.99
N TYR A 210 6.60 -17.66 5.11
CA TYR A 210 6.30 -17.12 6.44
C TYR A 210 7.04 -15.81 6.76
N LYS A 211 8.28 -15.62 6.26
CA LYS A 211 9.05 -14.39 6.48
C LYS A 211 8.71 -13.28 5.47
N LYS A 212 8.17 -13.64 4.32
CA LYS A 212 8.06 -12.80 3.12
C LYS A 212 6.64 -12.65 2.59
N TRP A 213 5.62 -13.11 3.31
CA TRP A 213 4.23 -13.08 2.88
C TRP A 213 3.73 -11.67 2.52
N TYR A 214 4.28 -10.63 3.15
CA TYR A 214 3.95 -9.22 2.88
C TYR A 214 4.77 -8.58 1.75
N ASP A 215 5.72 -9.31 1.14
CA ASP A 215 6.52 -8.84 0.00
C ASP A 215 5.87 -9.22 -1.35
N PHE A 216 4.64 -9.74 -1.36
CA PHE A 216 3.87 -10.10 -2.55
C PHE A 216 2.93 -8.96 -2.99
N VAL A 217 2.87 -8.70 -4.29
CA VAL A 217 2.00 -7.71 -4.93
C VAL A 217 0.93 -8.42 -5.76
N GLU A 218 -0.34 -8.06 -5.58
CA GLU A 218 -1.44 -8.58 -6.38
C GLU A 218 -1.34 -8.05 -7.82
N LEU A 219 -1.32 -8.96 -8.80
CA LEU A 219 -1.30 -8.64 -10.22
C LEU A 219 -2.69 -8.66 -10.84
N ASP A 220 -3.51 -9.64 -10.45
CA ASP A 220 -4.84 -9.84 -11.04
C ASP A 220 -5.79 -10.56 -10.08
N LYS A 221 -7.09 -10.31 -10.27
CA LYS A 221 -8.18 -10.92 -9.52
C LYS A 221 -9.46 -10.94 -10.37
N PHE A 222 -9.94 -12.15 -10.66
CA PHE A 222 -11.15 -12.34 -11.45
C PHE A 222 -11.93 -13.58 -11.00
N THR A 223 -13.23 -13.58 -11.29
CA THR A 223 -14.14 -14.70 -11.03
C THR A 223 -14.22 -15.62 -12.24
N VAL A 224 -14.24 -16.92 -12.00
CA VAL A 224 -14.47 -17.98 -12.98
C VAL A 224 -15.62 -18.87 -12.53
N ASP A 225 -16.27 -19.53 -13.48
CA ASP A 225 -17.34 -20.50 -13.22
C ASP A 225 -16.83 -21.94 -13.32
#